data_AF-A0AAN9MM01-F1
#
_entry.id   AF-A0AAN9MM01-F1
#
_cell.length_a   1.000
_cell.length_b   1.000
_cell.length_c   1.000
_cell.angle_alpha   90.00
_cell.angle_beta   90.00
_cell.angle_gamma   90.00
#
_symmetry.space_group_name_H-M   'P 1'
#
loop_
_entity.id
_entity.type
_entity.pdbx_description
1 polymer ?
#
loop_
_entity_poly.entity_id
_entity_poly.type
_entity_poly.pdbx_seq_one_letter_code
_entity_poly.pdbx_strand_id
1 'polypeptide(L)'
;MRLLTHNMLSSNIKGVVNGFPLRIEAEKVAEKTVEMNGEFLKKMFEKVDWKAFVDASRAMGYTELPEDADSSMLDSDEFLNRFHHALLELHLEEGALVCPETGRRFPVSKGIPNMLLHEDETLKVVAVKFTFFLLTHVVSFGWAVLG
;
A
#
# COMPACT_ATOMS: atom_id res chain seq x y z
N MET A 1 13.01 0.67 -2.79
CA MET A 1 11.58 0.99 -2.75
C MET A 1 11.42 2.44 -2.32
N ARG A 2 10.66 3.24 -3.07
CA ARG A 2 10.38 4.65 -2.74
C ARG A 2 9.26 4.74 -1.70
N LEU A 3 9.20 5.84 -0.94
CA LEU A 3 8.11 6.06 0.02
C LEU A 3 6.74 6.19 -0.65
N LEU A 4 6.67 6.69 -1.90
CA LEU A 4 5.42 6.65 -2.67
C LEU A 4 4.87 5.22 -2.80
N THR A 5 5.73 4.24 -3.07
CA THR A 5 5.32 2.83 -3.18
C THR A 5 4.85 2.31 -1.82
N HIS A 6 5.60 2.59 -0.75
CA HIS A 6 5.24 2.19 0.61
C HIS A 6 3.85 2.70 1.02
N ASN A 7 3.55 3.96 0.72
CA ASN A 7 2.28 4.58 1.09
C ASN A 7 1.06 4.00 0.35
N MET A 8 1.29 3.20 -0.70
CA MET A 8 0.25 2.49 -1.45
C MET A 8 0.17 0.99 -1.10
N LEU A 9 1.01 0.50 -0.19
CA LEU A 9 1.07 -0.92 0.20
C LEU A 9 0.38 -1.18 1.54
N SER A 10 -0.47 -2.20 1.57
CA SER A 10 -1.14 -2.69 2.77
C SER A 10 -0.91 -4.19 2.95
N SER A 11 -0.95 -4.68 4.19
CA SER A 11 -0.96 -6.12 4.45
C SER A 11 -2.32 -6.72 4.09
N ASN A 12 -2.32 -7.75 3.25
CA ASN A 12 -3.51 -8.48 2.82
C ASN A 12 -3.60 -9.89 3.44
N ILE A 13 -2.94 -10.09 4.59
CA ILE A 13 -2.99 -11.36 5.31
C ILE A 13 -4.45 -11.63 5.72
N LYS A 14 -4.87 -12.89 5.57
CA LYS A 14 -6.20 -13.34 5.97
C LYS A 14 -6.51 -12.95 7.42
N GLY A 15 -7.64 -12.28 7.61
CA GLY A 15 -8.13 -11.88 8.93
C GLY A 15 -7.62 -10.53 9.41
N VAL A 16 -6.68 -9.90 8.71
CA VAL A 16 -6.23 -8.54 9.01
C VAL A 16 -7.30 -7.55 8.59
N VAL A 17 -7.68 -6.66 9.51
CA VAL A 17 -8.62 -5.56 9.25
C VAL A 17 -7.84 -4.27 9.02
N ASN A 18 -6.76 -4.06 9.79
CA ASN A 18 -5.92 -2.86 9.72
C ASN A 18 -4.53 -3.22 9.21
N GLY A 19 -4.40 -3.38 7.89
CA GLY A 19 -3.14 -3.74 7.23
C GLY A 19 -2.20 -2.56 6.92
N PHE A 20 -2.60 -1.34 7.24
CA PHE A 20 -1.92 -0.10 6.88
C PHE A 20 -1.79 0.85 8.09
N PRO A 21 -0.69 1.61 8.21
CA PRO A 21 0.53 1.51 7.41
C PRO A 21 1.44 0.36 7.84
N LEU A 22 2.19 -0.20 6.90
CA LEU A 22 3.25 -1.15 7.22
C LEU A 22 4.42 -0.41 7.88
N ARG A 23 4.90 -0.85 9.05
CA ARG A 23 6.06 -0.22 9.70
C ARG A 23 7.34 -0.54 8.93
N ILE A 24 8.14 0.48 8.64
CA ILE A 24 9.46 0.28 8.02
C ILE A 24 10.49 -0.03 9.11
N GLU A 25 11.25 -1.10 8.89
CA GLU A 25 12.52 -1.35 9.57
C GLU A 25 13.63 -1.23 8.52
N ALA A 26 14.29 -0.07 8.50
CA ALA A 26 15.30 0.24 7.51
C ALA A 26 16.67 -0.33 7.92
N GLU A 27 17.32 -1.06 7.03
CA GLU A 27 18.70 -1.52 7.19
C GLU A 27 19.64 -0.72 6.27
N LYS A 28 19.24 -0.51 5.02
CA LYS A 28 19.98 0.28 4.05
C LYS A 28 19.06 1.22 3.29
N VAL A 29 19.36 2.51 3.37
CA VAL A 29 18.68 3.58 2.61
C VAL A 29 19.68 4.22 1.66
N ALA A 30 19.25 4.52 0.45
CA ALA A 30 20.02 5.26 -0.54
C ALA A 30 19.20 6.43 -1.08
N GLU A 31 19.87 7.53 -1.39
CA GLU A 31 19.28 8.65 -2.10
C GLU A 31 19.53 8.51 -3.60
N LYS A 32 18.49 8.74 -4.41
CA LYS A 32 18.60 8.75 -5.87
C LYS A 32 17.84 9.95 -6.40
N THR A 33 18.58 10.90 -6.97
CA THR A 33 17.99 12.14 -7.51
C THR A 33 16.94 11.84 -8.58
N VAL A 34 15.83 12.56 -8.51
CA VAL A 34 14.74 12.48 -9.50
C VAL A 34 14.40 13.90 -9.94
N GLU A 35 14.06 14.07 -11.22
CA GLU A 35 13.61 15.36 -11.73
C GLU A 35 12.34 15.84 -10.99
N MET A 36 12.36 17.09 -10.55
CA MET A 36 11.26 17.73 -9.84
C MET A 36 10.07 17.94 -10.77
N ASN A 37 8.88 17.49 -10.37
CA ASN A 37 7.63 17.78 -11.06
C ASN A 37 6.56 18.23 -10.07
N GLY A 38 6.39 19.55 -9.94
CA GLY A 38 5.45 20.14 -8.99
C GLY A 38 3.99 19.71 -9.22
N GLU A 39 3.54 19.62 -10.47
CA GLU A 39 2.16 19.17 -10.77
C GLU A 39 1.91 17.72 -10.34
N PHE A 40 2.91 16.85 -10.51
CA PHE A 40 2.86 15.48 -10.03
C PHE A 40 2.77 15.42 -8.51
N LEU A 41 3.59 16.20 -7.80
CA LEU A 41 3.59 16.25 -6.33
C LEU A 41 2.25 16.73 -5.80
N LYS A 42 1.67 17.80 -6.36
CA LYS A 42 0.35 18.30 -5.96
C LYS A 42 -0.73 17.22 -6.07
N LYS A 43 -0.74 16.46 -7.18
CA LYS A 43 -1.68 15.34 -7.40
C LYS A 43 -1.41 14.14 -6.48
N MET A 44 -0.15 13.89 -6.11
CA MET A 44 0.19 12.81 -5.18
C MET A 44 -0.14 13.15 -3.74
N PHE A 45 0.00 14.42 -3.36
CA PHE A 45 -0.32 14.88 -2.00
C PHE A 45 -1.77 14.53 -1.60
N GLU A 46 -2.72 14.64 -2.52
CA GLU A 46 -4.13 14.26 -2.31
C GLU A 46 -4.35 12.75 -2.09
N LYS A 47 -3.40 11.91 -2.51
CA LYS A 47 -3.50 10.44 -2.46
C LYS A 47 -2.68 9.83 -1.32
N VAL A 48 -1.72 10.58 -0.81
CA VAL A 48 -0.79 10.12 0.21
C VAL A 48 -1.46 10.23 1.58
N ASP A 49 -1.42 9.15 2.36
CA ASP A 49 -1.67 9.24 3.79
C ASP A 49 -0.48 9.93 4.45
N TRP A 50 -0.66 11.20 4.83
CA TRP A 50 0.41 12.07 5.31
C TRP A 50 1.07 11.52 6.58
N LYS A 51 0.27 11.04 7.53
CA LYS A 51 0.77 10.52 8.80
C LYS A 51 1.66 9.29 8.59
N ALA A 52 1.17 8.32 7.82
CA ALA A 52 1.94 7.14 7.46
C ALA A 52 3.24 7.49 6.71
N PHE A 53 3.17 8.50 5.84
CA PHE A 53 4.32 8.97 5.06
C PHE A 53 5.40 9.61 5.94
N VAL A 54 5.03 10.49 6.88
CA VAL A 54 5.96 11.11 7.83
C VAL A 54 6.62 10.07 8.70
N ASP A 55 5.85 9.13 9.25
CA ASP A 55 6.40 8.05 10.09
C ASP A 55 7.37 7.14 9.31
N ALA A 56 7.04 6.82 8.06
CA ALA A 56 7.91 6.05 7.17
C ALA A 56 9.20 6.80 6.81
N SER A 57 9.09 8.11 6.59
CA SER A 57 10.24 8.98 6.31
C SER A 57 11.21 9.03 7.49
N ARG A 58 10.68 9.18 8.71
CA ARG A 58 11.46 9.13 9.96
C ARG A 58 12.14 7.78 10.15
N ALA A 59 11.45 6.68 9.86
CA ALA A 59 12.02 5.34 9.93
C ALA A 59 13.18 5.12 8.94
N MET A 60 13.23 5.90 7.86
CA MET A 60 14.34 5.92 6.90
C MET A 60 15.41 6.97 7.22
N GLY A 61 15.31 7.68 8.35
CA GLY A 61 16.29 8.66 8.81
C GLY A 61 16.05 10.09 8.33
N TYR A 62 14.93 10.39 7.66
CA TYR A 62 14.59 11.73 7.20
C TYR A 62 13.52 12.37 8.08
N THR A 63 13.83 13.52 8.68
CA THR A 63 12.99 14.16 9.73
C THR A 63 12.56 15.59 9.38
N GLU A 64 12.82 16.04 8.16
CA GLU A 64 12.55 17.42 7.72
C GLU A 64 11.09 17.69 7.34
N LEU A 65 10.25 16.66 7.33
CA LEU A 65 8.82 16.81 7.05
C LEU A 65 8.07 17.31 8.30
N PRO A 66 7.12 18.25 8.14
CA PRO A 66 6.26 18.67 9.24
C PRO A 66 5.32 17.54 9.68
N GLU A 67 4.86 17.60 10.93
CA GLU A 67 3.93 16.61 11.49
C GLU A 67 2.59 16.59 10.75
N ASP A 68 2.07 17.77 10.46
CA ASP A 68 0.83 17.98 9.71
C ASP A 68 1.13 18.84 8.48
N ALA A 69 0.43 18.55 7.39
CA ALA A 69 0.48 19.34 6.18
C ALA A 69 -0.91 19.45 5.55
N ASP A 70 -1.15 20.57 4.89
CA ASP A 70 -2.37 20.83 4.15
C ASP A 70 -2.05 21.32 2.73
N SER A 71 -3.08 21.45 1.89
CA SER A 71 -2.91 21.83 0.49
C SER A 71 -2.35 23.24 0.29
N SER A 72 -2.43 24.14 1.28
CA SER A 72 -1.87 25.49 1.17
C SER A 72 -0.33 25.49 1.21
N MET A 73 0.27 24.46 1.81
CA MET A 73 1.73 24.31 1.86
C MET A 73 2.34 23.95 0.50
N LEU A 74 1.53 23.46 -0.45
CA LEU A 74 1.97 23.05 -1.78
C LEU A 74 2.39 24.21 -2.69
N ASP A 75 2.18 25.46 -2.28
CA ASP A 75 2.65 26.64 -3.00
C ASP A 75 4.03 27.11 -2.52
N SER A 76 4.58 26.50 -1.46
CA SER A 76 5.95 26.72 -1.01
C SER A 76 6.92 25.79 -1.73
N ASP A 77 7.87 26.38 -2.47
CA ASP A 77 8.96 25.64 -3.11
C ASP A 77 9.79 24.84 -2.08
N GLU A 78 9.97 25.39 -0.87
CA GLU A 78 10.71 24.70 0.19
C GLU A 78 9.98 23.42 0.63
N PHE A 79 8.66 23.49 0.81
CA PHE A 79 7.85 22.32 1.15
C PHE A 79 7.86 21.30 0.02
N LEU A 80 7.66 21.74 -1.23
CA LEU A 80 7.70 20.85 -2.40
C LEU A 80 9.06 20.14 -2.54
N ASN A 81 10.17 20.81 -2.24
CA ASN A 81 11.50 20.20 -2.25
C ASN A 81 11.64 19.10 -1.19
N ARG A 82 11.23 19.36 0.06
CA ARG A 82 11.26 18.36 1.14
C ARG A 82 10.33 17.18 0.84
N PHE A 83 9.13 17.48 0.33
CA PHE A 83 8.15 16.46 -0.03
C PHE A 83 8.64 15.59 -1.19
N HIS A 84 9.18 16.19 -2.24
CA HIS A 84 9.79 15.49 -3.38
C HIS A 84 10.92 14.55 -2.94
N HIS A 85 11.84 15.07 -2.15
CA HIS A 85 12.99 14.32 -1.66
C HIS A 85 12.54 13.07 -0.90
N ALA A 86 11.65 13.24 0.07
CA ALA A 86 11.11 12.12 0.83
C ALA A 86 10.32 11.15 -0.06
N LEU A 87 9.45 11.66 -0.95
CA LEU A 87 8.53 10.85 -1.73
C LEU A 87 9.22 10.00 -2.80
N LEU A 88 10.22 10.57 -3.48
CA LEU A 88 10.79 10.01 -4.72
C LEU A 88 12.29 9.71 -4.65
N GLU A 89 13.05 10.40 -3.80
CA GLU A 89 14.52 10.29 -3.79
C GLU A 89 15.01 9.31 -2.73
N LEU A 90 14.31 9.19 -1.60
CA LEU A 90 14.59 8.18 -0.59
C LEU A 90 14.22 6.77 -1.09
N HIS A 91 15.22 5.89 -1.13
CA HIS A 91 15.06 4.49 -1.51
C HIS A 91 15.47 3.56 -0.37
N LEU A 92 14.52 2.79 0.15
CA LEU A 92 14.82 1.63 0.99
C LEU A 92 15.43 0.54 0.10
N GLU A 93 16.71 0.23 0.26
CA GLU A 93 17.41 -0.82 -0.49
C GLU A 93 17.31 -2.18 0.21
N GLU A 94 17.57 -2.21 1.52
CA GLU A 94 17.47 -3.41 2.36
C GLU A 94 16.70 -3.08 3.64
N GLY A 95 15.83 -4.00 4.10
CA GLY A 95 15.06 -3.84 5.32
C GLY A 95 13.82 -4.73 5.34
N ALA A 96 12.80 -4.34 6.10
CA ALA A 96 11.52 -5.03 6.13
C ALA A 96 10.34 -4.08 6.30
N LEU A 97 9.18 -4.50 5.79
CA LEU A 97 7.87 -3.91 6.08
C LEU A 97 7.14 -4.82 7.07
N VAL A 98 6.66 -4.29 8.18
CA VAL A 98 6.04 -5.07 9.25
C VAL A 98 4.55 -4.75 9.32
N CYS A 99 3.71 -5.78 9.23
CA CYS A 99 2.27 -5.65 9.42
C CYS A 99 1.98 -5.15 10.84
N PRO A 100 1.21 -4.07 11.02
CA PRO A 100 0.95 -3.51 12.35
C PRO A 100 0.09 -4.42 13.23
N GLU A 101 -0.75 -5.28 12.63
CA GLU A 101 -1.67 -6.14 13.36
C GLU A 101 -1.06 -7.51 13.68
N THR A 102 -0.40 -8.15 12.71
CA THR A 102 0.12 -9.53 12.85
C THR A 102 1.60 -9.59 13.19
N GLY A 103 2.34 -8.50 13.01
CA GLY A 103 3.80 -8.51 13.09
C GLY A 103 4.50 -9.24 11.95
N ARG A 104 3.76 -9.72 10.93
CA ARG A 104 4.35 -10.37 9.75
C ARG A 104 5.33 -9.43 9.06
N ARG A 105 6.54 -9.93 8.83
CA ARG A 105 7.62 -9.21 8.15
C ARG A 105 7.61 -9.54 6.65
N PHE A 106 7.65 -8.51 5.82
CA PHE A 106 7.83 -8.59 4.38
C PHE A 106 9.21 -8.04 4.04
N PRO A 107 10.19 -8.88 3.68
CA PRO A 107 11.55 -8.42 3.45
C PRO A 107 11.62 -7.52 2.21
N VAL A 108 12.43 -6.48 2.28
CA VAL A 108 12.81 -5.63 1.14
C VAL A 108 14.25 -5.92 0.81
N SER A 109 14.52 -6.33 -0.42
CA SER A 109 15.89 -6.54 -0.90
C SER A 109 16.10 -5.96 -2.28
N LYS A 110 17.25 -5.31 -2.50
CA LYS A 110 17.55 -4.54 -3.71
C LYS A 110 16.44 -3.54 -4.05
N GLY A 111 15.78 -3.03 -3.01
CA GLY A 111 14.66 -2.11 -3.09
C GLY A 111 13.35 -2.69 -3.62
N ILE A 112 13.19 -4.01 -3.67
CA ILE A 112 11.96 -4.70 -4.06
C ILE A 112 11.34 -5.34 -2.81
N PRO A 113 10.13 -4.92 -2.38
CA PRO A 113 9.44 -5.57 -1.27
C PRO A 113 8.83 -6.90 -1.71
N ASN A 114 9.07 -7.97 -0.94
CA ASN A 114 8.43 -9.26 -1.15
C ASN A 114 7.14 -9.36 -0.33
N MET A 115 6.01 -9.12 -0.99
CA MET A 115 4.66 -9.16 -0.40
C MET A 115 3.95 -10.51 -0.61
N LEU A 116 4.68 -11.58 -0.96
CA LEU A 116 4.09 -12.90 -1.15
C LEU A 116 3.65 -13.49 0.19
N LEU A 117 2.46 -14.09 0.18
CA LEU A 117 1.85 -14.78 1.30
C LEU A 117 1.90 -16.28 1.07
N HIS A 118 2.03 -17.05 2.15
CA HIS A 118 1.84 -18.49 2.11
C HIS A 118 0.36 -18.83 1.91
N GLU A 119 0.06 -20.03 1.39
CA GLU A 119 -1.32 -20.43 1.06
C GLU A 119 -2.29 -20.34 2.26
N ASP A 120 -1.79 -20.59 3.47
CA ASP A 120 -2.51 -20.48 4.72
C ASP A 120 -2.76 -19.03 5.17
N GLU A 121 -1.88 -18.10 4.76
CA GLU A 121 -2.00 -16.66 5.00
C GLU A 121 -2.92 -15.97 3.97
N THR A 122 -3.21 -16.62 2.84
CA THR A 122 -4.13 -16.08 1.83
C THR A 122 -5.59 -16.31 2.22
N LEU A 123 -6.46 -15.34 1.91
CA LEU A 123 -7.88 -15.62 1.81
C LEU A 123 -8.06 -16.67 0.72
N LYS A 124 -8.34 -17.92 1.09
CA LYS A 124 -8.93 -18.88 0.15
C LYS A 124 -10.21 -18.21 -0.34
N VAL A 125 -10.19 -17.68 -1.56
CA VAL A 125 -11.40 -17.53 -2.35
C VAL A 125 -11.87 -18.96 -2.58
N VAL A 126 -12.53 -19.55 -1.57
CA VAL A 126 -13.39 -20.71 -1.81
C VAL A 126 -14.33 -20.21 -2.88
N ALA A 127 -14.27 -20.84 -4.04
CA ALA A 127 -15.10 -20.54 -5.19
C ALA A 127 -16.58 -20.73 -4.81
N VAL A 128 -17.15 -19.79 -4.06
CA VAL A 128 -18.59 -19.69 -3.79
C VAL A 128 -19.20 -19.00 -5.00
N LYS A 129 -19.17 -19.71 -6.13
CA LYS A 129 -20.05 -19.49 -7.29
C LYS A 129 -20.05 -20.73 -8.20
N PHE A 130 -20.21 -21.91 -7.61
CA PHE A 130 -20.57 -23.13 -8.36
C PHE A 130 -21.89 -23.77 -7.92
N THR A 131 -22.74 -23.04 -7.19
CA THR A 131 -24.03 -23.56 -6.74
C THR A 131 -25.24 -22.74 -7.19
N PHE A 132 -25.06 -21.69 -8.01
CA PHE A 132 -26.19 -20.92 -8.55
C PHE A 132 -26.65 -21.35 -9.95
N PHE A 133 -25.96 -22.29 -10.61
CA PHE A 133 -26.29 -22.69 -11.98
C PHE A 133 -27.10 -23.99 -12.09
N LEU A 134 -27.28 -24.77 -11.02
CA LEU A 134 -28.03 -26.05 -11.10
C LEU A 134 -29.46 -26.03 -10.55
N LEU A 135 -29.92 -24.95 -9.90
CA LEU A 135 -31.29 -24.91 -9.36
C LEU A 135 -32.32 -24.25 -10.28
N THR A 136 -31.93 -23.59 -11.37
CA THR A 136 -32.88 -22.96 -12.31
C THR A 136 -33.32 -23.87 -13.47
N HIS A 137 -32.83 -25.11 -13.56
CA HIS A 137 -33.18 -26.04 -14.65
C HIS A 137 -34.07 -27.23 -14.25
N VAL A 138 -34.53 -27.34 -13.00
CA VAL A 138 -35.37 -28.47 -12.57
C VAL A 138 -36.85 -28.08 -12.32
N VAL A 139 -37.20 -26.80 -12.36
CA VAL A 139 -38.60 -26.35 -12.07
C VAL A 139 -39.40 -25.97 -13.32
N SER A 140 -38.84 -26.11 -14.54
CA SER A 140 -39.57 -25.75 -15.77
C SER A 140 -40.10 -26.94 -16.59
N PHE A 141 -39.93 -28.18 -16.11
CA PHE A 141 -40.41 -29.40 -16.77
C PHE A 141 -41.43 -30.14 -15.89
N GLY A 142 -42.62 -29.55 -15.78
CA GLY A 142 -43.77 -30.18 -15.17
C GLY A 142 -44.86 -29.15 -15.00
N TRP A 143 -46.07 -29.46 -15.48
CA TRP A 143 -47.26 -28.60 -15.55
C TRP A 143 -47.45 -27.82 -16.86
N ALA A 144 -47.69 -28.55 -17.95
CA ALA A 144 -48.61 -28.12 -19.02
C ALA A 144 -49.05 -29.32 -19.88
N VAL A 145 -49.63 -30.36 -19.27
CA VAL A 145 -50.49 -31.34 -19.95
C VAL A 145 -51.70 -31.55 -19.06
N LEU A 146 -52.74 -30.78 -19.31
CA LEU A 146 -54.16 -31.04 -19.02
C LEU A 146 -54.96 -29.86 -19.59
N GLY A 147 -55.39 -30.05 -20.84
CA GLY A 147 -56.31 -29.22 -21.61
C GLY A 147 -56.77 -30.05 -22.79
#